data_AF-A0A955WUB7-F1
#
_entry.id   AF-A0A955WUB7-F1
#
_cell.length_a   1.000
_cell.length_b   1.000
_cell.length_c   1.000
_cell.angle_alpha   90.00
_cell.angle_beta   90.00
_cell.angle_gamma   90.00
#
_symmetry.space_group_name_H-M   'P 1'
#
loop_
_entity.id
_entity.type
_entity.pdbx_description
1 polymer ?
#
loop_
_entity_poly.entity_id
_entity_poly.type
_entity_poly.pdbx_seq_one_letter_code
_entity_poly.pdbx_strand_id
1 'polypeptide(L)'
;MRAFPERRVVVTGVGLITPVGVGTQATWRGLLEGRSGIGPITAFDASDFTVQIAGQVPDFDANAWVGKKDARRMDRFIQFSAAAADMALADAGLPSPVPDPEDTGVLIGVGLGGLGTIEEAHEILRTKGPRRLSPFMIPRLIANLAPGTVSMRTGALGPNLGSVSACATGAHSVGDAARLIAMGDAEVMLAGGAEATITPLGVGGFAAMKALSVRNDDPQGASRPFDKDRDGFVCAEGAAVLVLEELGRAKARGARIYAEVAGY
;
A
#
# COMPACT_ATOMS: atom_id res chain seq x y z
N MET A 1 -17.40 7.32 -28.34
CA MET A 1 -16.36 7.39 -27.29
C MET A 1 -16.55 8.71 -26.55
N ARG A 2 -16.84 8.68 -25.25
CA ARG A 2 -16.90 9.93 -24.45
C ARG A 2 -15.46 10.44 -24.35
N ALA A 3 -15.21 11.66 -24.82
CA ALA A 3 -13.90 12.29 -24.71
C ALA A 3 -13.51 12.34 -23.22
N PHE A 4 -12.31 11.85 -22.90
CA PHE A 4 -11.71 12.13 -21.59
C PHE A 4 -11.63 13.66 -21.42
N PRO A 5 -11.85 14.21 -20.22
CA PRO A 5 -11.76 15.66 -19.99
C PRO A 5 -10.40 16.22 -20.44
N GLU A 6 -10.36 17.51 -20.81
CA GLU A 6 -9.19 18.19 -21.39
C GLU A 6 -7.92 18.18 -20.50
N ARG A 7 -8.06 17.91 -19.20
CA ARG A 7 -6.96 17.89 -18.24
C ARG A 7 -6.22 16.56 -18.28
N ARG A 8 -4.96 16.61 -18.72
CA ARG A 8 -4.06 15.45 -18.80
C ARG A 8 -3.39 15.20 -17.47
N VAL A 9 -3.26 13.93 -17.09
CA VAL A 9 -2.71 13.51 -15.79
C VAL A 9 -1.40 12.78 -15.98
N VAL A 10 -0.38 13.16 -15.22
CA VAL A 10 0.96 12.58 -15.29
C VAL A 10 1.44 12.07 -13.94
N VAL A 11 2.32 11.07 -13.97
CA VAL A 11 3.01 10.55 -12.79
C VAL A 11 4.32 11.32 -12.61
N THR A 12 4.47 12.02 -11.49
CA THR A 12 5.66 12.83 -11.18
C THR A 12 6.53 12.24 -10.07
N GLY A 13 5.99 11.36 -9.23
CA GLY A 13 6.73 10.69 -8.16
C GLY A 13 6.23 9.28 -7.88
N VAL A 14 7.15 8.43 -7.42
CA VAL A 14 6.89 7.01 -7.12
C VAL A 14 7.53 6.64 -5.78
N GLY A 15 6.74 6.08 -4.87
CA GLY A 15 7.19 5.54 -3.59
C GLY A 15 6.77 4.08 -3.43
N LEU A 16 7.74 3.19 -3.20
CA LEU A 16 7.52 1.74 -3.15
C LEU A 16 8.10 1.11 -1.88
N ILE A 17 7.32 0.23 -1.28
CA ILE A 17 7.73 -0.66 -0.19
C ILE A 17 7.29 -2.07 -0.60
N THR A 18 8.25 -2.96 -0.84
CA THR A 18 7.96 -4.27 -1.42
C THR A 18 8.83 -5.37 -0.79
N PRO A 19 8.48 -6.65 -0.99
CA PRO A 19 9.32 -7.77 -0.53
C PRO A 19 10.69 -7.83 -1.21
N VAL A 20 10.88 -7.16 -2.35
CA VAL A 20 12.18 -7.13 -3.07
C VAL A 20 13.02 -5.90 -2.72
N GLY A 21 12.48 -4.97 -1.91
CA GLY A 21 13.21 -3.83 -1.38
C GLY A 21 12.30 -2.74 -0.80
N VAL A 22 12.84 -1.98 0.15
CA VAL A 22 12.24 -0.74 0.66
C VAL A 22 12.81 0.45 -0.12
N GLY A 23 11.95 1.23 -0.76
CA GLY A 23 12.32 2.34 -1.62
C GLY A 23 12.27 1.99 -3.11
N THR A 24 12.00 3.00 -3.94
CA THR A 24 11.78 2.87 -5.38
C THR A 24 12.99 2.31 -6.12
N GLN A 25 14.19 2.81 -5.82
CA GLN A 25 15.43 2.34 -6.46
C GLN A 25 15.79 0.90 -6.06
N ALA A 26 15.64 0.55 -4.77
CA ALA A 26 15.92 -0.80 -4.29
C ALA A 26 14.95 -1.81 -4.91
N THR A 27 13.65 -1.47 -4.94
CA THR A 27 12.60 -2.26 -5.60
C THR A 27 12.91 -2.44 -7.07
N TRP A 28 13.16 -1.34 -7.81
CA TRP A 28 13.40 -1.40 -9.25
C TRP A 28 14.62 -2.25 -9.62
N ARG A 29 15.72 -2.10 -8.87
CA ARG A 29 16.91 -2.94 -9.05
C ARG A 29 16.61 -4.42 -8.77
N GLY A 30 15.90 -4.72 -7.68
CA GLY A 30 15.51 -6.10 -7.35
C GLY A 30 14.67 -6.75 -8.45
N LEU A 31 13.75 -6.00 -9.06
CA LEU A 31 12.94 -6.48 -10.19
C LEU A 31 13.80 -6.76 -11.43
N LEU A 32 14.70 -5.85 -11.80
CA LEU A 32 15.58 -6.03 -12.97
C LEU A 32 16.56 -7.20 -12.81
N GLU A 33 16.97 -7.51 -11.58
CA GLU A 33 17.82 -8.65 -11.27
C GLU A 33 17.05 -9.99 -11.19
N GLY A 34 15.71 -9.97 -11.29
CA GLY A 34 14.88 -11.16 -11.13
C GLY A 34 14.91 -11.73 -9.71
N ARG A 35 15.17 -10.89 -8.70
CA ARG A 35 15.29 -11.34 -7.31
C ARG A 35 13.92 -11.71 -6.74
N SER A 36 13.78 -12.93 -6.23
CA SER A 36 12.55 -13.32 -5.54
C SER A 36 12.50 -12.68 -4.15
N GLY A 37 11.36 -12.08 -3.81
CA GLY A 37 11.06 -11.56 -2.46
C GLY A 37 10.32 -12.57 -1.58
N ILE A 38 10.19 -13.83 -2.03
CA ILE A 38 9.43 -14.87 -1.33
C ILE A 38 10.37 -15.72 -0.47
N GLY A 39 9.97 -15.91 0.79
CA GLY A 39 10.69 -16.77 1.72
C GLY A 39 9.75 -17.37 2.78
N PRO A 40 10.32 -18.11 3.75
CA PRO A 40 9.57 -18.61 4.90
C PRO A 40 8.92 -17.46 5.67
N ILE A 41 7.71 -17.69 6.17
CA ILE A 41 7.04 -16.75 7.07
C ILE A 41 7.84 -16.62 8.36
N THR A 42 8.13 -15.39 8.75
CA THR A 42 8.85 -15.05 9.99
C THR A 42 8.05 -14.13 10.91
N ALA A 43 6.93 -13.58 10.42
CA ALA A 43 6.04 -12.71 11.19
C ALA A 43 5.30 -13.46 12.32
N PHE A 44 5.11 -14.77 12.20
CA PHE A 44 4.48 -15.64 13.19
C PHE A 44 4.94 -17.10 12.99
N ASP A 45 4.62 -17.98 13.94
CA ASP A 45 4.87 -19.42 13.82
C ASP A 45 3.86 -20.05 12.85
N ALA A 46 4.33 -20.38 11.64
CA ALA A 46 3.53 -20.98 10.58
C ALA A 46 3.67 -22.51 10.51
N SER A 47 4.30 -23.18 11.49
CA SER A 47 4.61 -24.61 11.42
C SER A 47 3.37 -25.51 11.21
N ASP A 48 2.24 -25.15 11.81
CA ASP A 48 0.96 -25.86 11.67
C ASP A 48 0.15 -25.46 10.42
N PHE A 49 0.64 -24.51 9.61
CA PHE A 49 -0.05 -24.03 8.43
C PHE A 49 0.33 -24.86 7.20
N THR A 50 -0.66 -25.11 6.32
CA THR A 50 -0.40 -25.73 5.00
C THR A 50 0.51 -24.86 4.13
N VAL A 51 0.47 -23.53 4.32
CA VAL A 51 1.31 -22.57 3.61
C VAL A 51 2.18 -21.85 4.62
N GLN A 52 3.49 -21.90 4.38
CA GLN A 52 4.53 -21.45 5.30
C GLN A 52 5.44 -20.39 4.65
N ILE A 53 5.05 -19.88 3.49
CA ILE A 53 5.82 -18.95 2.67
C ILE A 53 5.02 -17.68 2.38
N ALA A 54 5.73 -16.54 2.28
CA ALA A 54 5.16 -15.25 1.94
C ALA A 54 6.22 -14.28 1.39
N GLY A 55 5.77 -13.22 0.72
CA GLY A 55 6.56 -12.04 0.41
C GLY A 55 6.49 -11.03 1.55
N GLN A 56 7.45 -11.06 2.46
CA GLN A 56 7.52 -10.13 3.60
C GLN A 56 8.43 -8.95 3.26
N VAL A 57 8.08 -7.73 3.68
CA VAL A 57 8.91 -6.55 3.45
C VAL A 57 10.17 -6.64 4.34
N PRO A 58 11.39 -6.64 3.76
CA PRO A 58 12.62 -6.74 4.54
C PRO A 58 12.95 -5.42 5.25
N ASP A 59 13.51 -5.51 6.45
CA ASP A 59 14.18 -4.41 7.17
C ASP A 59 13.38 -3.10 7.33
N PHE A 60 12.04 -3.18 7.38
CA PHE A 60 11.19 -2.00 7.56
C PHE A 60 11.06 -1.60 9.05
N ASP A 61 11.77 -0.54 9.45
CA ASP A 61 11.59 0.09 10.76
C ASP A 61 10.58 1.25 10.71
N ALA A 62 9.34 0.98 11.14
CA ALA A 62 8.30 1.99 11.22
C ALA A 62 8.65 3.20 12.11
N ASN A 63 9.52 3.02 13.12
CA ASN A 63 9.89 4.13 14.00
C ASN A 63 10.72 5.18 13.27
N ALA A 64 11.54 4.78 12.30
CA ALA A 64 12.32 5.68 11.47
C ALA A 64 11.43 6.55 10.56
N TRP A 65 10.25 6.06 10.19
CA TRP A 65 9.32 6.75 9.28
C TRP A 65 8.29 7.60 9.99
N VAL A 66 7.55 7.02 10.93
CA VAL A 66 6.41 7.70 11.59
C VAL A 66 6.71 8.06 13.04
N GLY A 67 7.86 7.68 13.58
CA GLY A 67 8.19 7.89 14.98
C GLY A 67 7.51 6.89 15.91
N LYS A 68 8.15 6.65 17.06
CA LYS A 68 7.74 5.61 18.03
C LYS A 68 6.32 5.73 18.54
N LYS A 69 5.83 6.97 18.72
CA LYS A 69 4.49 7.23 19.24
C LYS A 69 3.41 6.79 18.24
N ASP A 70 3.59 7.15 16.97
CA ASP A 70 2.59 6.91 15.93
C ASP A 70 2.70 5.49 15.38
N ALA A 71 3.91 4.92 15.29
CA ALA A 71 4.12 3.52 14.93
C ALA A 71 3.28 2.56 15.81
N ARG A 72 3.16 2.85 17.12
CA ARG A 72 2.34 2.04 18.05
C ARG A 72 0.83 2.22 17.88
N ARG A 73 0.41 3.29 17.22
CA ARG A 73 -1.00 3.66 17.01
C ARG A 73 -1.47 3.33 15.59
N MET A 74 -0.59 2.80 14.76
CA MET A 74 -0.84 2.47 13.37
C MET A 74 -0.70 0.96 13.18
N ASP A 75 -1.59 0.38 12.38
CA ASP A 75 -1.34 -0.95 11.82
C ASP A 75 -0.27 -0.86 10.72
N ARG A 76 0.31 -1.99 10.35
CA ARG A 76 1.46 -2.09 9.44
C ARG A 76 1.13 -1.55 8.05
N PHE A 77 -0.08 -1.75 7.54
CA PHE A 77 -0.49 -1.18 6.24
C PHE A 77 -0.49 0.36 6.26
N ILE A 78 -0.87 0.98 7.39
CA ILE A 78 -0.87 2.45 7.56
C ILE A 78 0.57 2.96 7.60
N GLN A 79 1.45 2.24 8.31
CA GLN A 79 2.88 2.57 8.36
C GLN A 79 3.51 2.52 6.96
N PHE A 80 3.21 1.49 6.17
CA PHE A 80 3.65 1.39 4.78
C PHE A 80 3.10 2.53 3.92
N SER A 81 1.82 2.86 4.07
CA SER A 81 1.18 3.95 3.32
C SER A 81 1.87 5.29 3.58
N ALA A 82 2.15 5.60 4.84
CA ALA A 82 2.83 6.83 5.25
C ALA A 82 4.26 6.91 4.67
N ALA A 83 5.04 5.84 4.83
CA ALA A 83 6.41 5.81 4.34
C ALA A 83 6.49 5.85 2.81
N ALA A 84 5.61 5.13 2.10
CA ALA A 84 5.53 5.18 0.64
C ALA A 84 5.10 6.56 0.12
N ALA A 85 4.17 7.23 0.81
CA ALA A 85 3.78 8.60 0.46
C ALA A 85 4.93 9.60 0.61
N ASP A 86 5.71 9.52 1.70
CA ASP A 86 6.90 10.37 1.87
C ASP A 86 7.92 10.14 0.75
N MET A 87 8.18 8.88 0.40
CA MET A 87 9.08 8.53 -0.71
C MET A 87 8.56 9.10 -2.04
N ALA A 88 7.25 9.00 -2.29
CA ALA A 88 6.64 9.48 -3.53
C ALA A 88 6.72 11.01 -3.65
N LEU A 89 6.45 11.75 -2.57
CA LEU A 89 6.60 13.22 -2.53
C LEU A 89 8.05 13.64 -2.73
N ALA A 90 8.99 12.97 -2.06
CA ALA A 90 10.42 13.24 -2.23
C ALA A 90 10.86 13.01 -3.68
N ASP A 91 10.43 11.92 -4.32
CA ASP A 91 10.71 11.63 -5.73
C ASP A 91 10.06 12.64 -6.69
N ALA A 92 8.86 13.13 -6.37
CA ALA A 92 8.19 14.19 -7.12
C ALA A 92 8.85 15.57 -6.97
N GLY A 93 9.73 15.76 -5.98
CA GLY A 93 10.26 17.07 -5.60
C GLY A 93 9.19 17.98 -5.00
N LEU A 94 8.21 17.42 -4.30
CA LEU A 94 7.20 18.15 -3.53
C LEU A 94 7.53 18.09 -2.03
N PRO A 95 7.38 19.20 -1.28
CA PRO A 95 7.59 19.18 0.16
C PRO A 95 6.45 18.46 0.88
N SER A 96 6.73 18.06 2.13
CA SER A 96 5.73 17.67 3.12
C SER A 96 5.94 18.56 4.36
N PRO A 97 4.99 19.45 4.72
CA PRO A 97 3.66 19.62 4.13
C PRO A 97 3.65 20.13 2.67
N VAL A 98 2.59 19.80 1.94
CA VAL A 98 2.40 20.19 0.52
C VAL A 98 2.06 21.69 0.39
N PRO A 99 2.45 22.34 -0.70
CA PRO A 99 2.30 23.80 -0.86
C PRO A 99 0.87 24.25 -1.18
N ASP A 100 0.07 23.39 -1.82
CA ASP A 100 -1.32 23.65 -2.22
C ASP A 100 -2.26 22.64 -1.52
N PRO A 101 -2.56 22.82 -0.21
CA PRO A 101 -3.33 21.84 0.57
C PRO A 101 -4.69 21.49 -0.03
N GLU A 102 -5.50 22.48 -0.39
CA GLU A 102 -6.88 22.29 -0.86
C GLU A 102 -6.93 21.61 -2.24
N ASP A 103 -5.89 21.79 -3.04
CA ASP A 103 -5.76 21.20 -4.37
C ASP A 103 -5.02 19.85 -4.37
N THR A 104 -4.53 19.41 -3.21
CA THR A 104 -3.84 18.13 -3.05
C THR A 104 -4.73 17.15 -2.31
N GLY A 105 -5.11 16.06 -2.98
CA GLY A 105 -5.86 14.96 -2.38
C GLY A 105 -5.03 13.71 -2.13
N VAL A 106 -5.65 12.73 -1.47
CA VAL A 106 -5.06 11.43 -1.15
C VAL A 106 -6.08 10.33 -1.43
N LEU A 107 -5.69 9.35 -2.23
CA LEU A 107 -6.52 8.20 -2.56
C LEU A 107 -5.69 6.91 -2.48
N ILE A 108 -5.63 6.32 -1.28
CA ILE A 108 -4.88 5.10 -1.02
C ILE A 108 -5.87 4.02 -0.59
N GLY A 109 -5.94 2.95 -1.37
CA GLY A 109 -6.81 1.83 -1.09
C GLY A 109 -6.12 0.72 -0.30
N VAL A 110 -6.91 -0.07 0.43
CA VAL A 110 -6.44 -1.23 1.21
C VAL A 110 -7.47 -2.35 1.05
N GLY A 111 -7.03 -3.57 0.78
CA GLY A 111 -7.94 -4.67 0.49
C GLY A 111 -8.65 -5.20 1.72
N LEU A 112 -7.89 -5.56 2.76
CA LEU A 112 -8.40 -6.23 3.97
C LEU A 112 -8.28 -5.38 5.25
N GLY A 113 -7.52 -4.29 5.23
CA GLY A 113 -7.37 -3.40 6.38
C GLY A 113 -6.46 -3.98 7.46
N GLY A 114 -6.65 -3.56 8.71
CA GLY A 114 -5.82 -3.96 9.84
C GLY A 114 -6.12 -5.35 10.38
N LEU A 115 -5.86 -6.40 9.59
CA LEU A 115 -6.19 -7.79 9.98
C LEU A 115 -5.44 -8.24 11.24
N GLY A 116 -4.16 -7.89 11.37
CA GLY A 116 -3.40 -8.17 12.60
C GLY A 116 -3.96 -7.45 13.82
N THR A 117 -4.48 -6.24 13.64
CA THR A 117 -5.21 -5.51 14.69
C THR A 117 -6.52 -6.23 15.09
N ILE A 118 -7.25 -6.84 14.15
CA ILE A 118 -8.44 -7.65 14.46
C ILE A 118 -8.06 -8.83 15.35
N GLU A 119 -7.02 -9.56 14.98
CA GLU A 119 -6.55 -10.73 15.73
C GLU A 119 -6.13 -10.35 17.16
N GLU A 120 -5.32 -9.31 17.31
CA GLU A 120 -4.89 -8.78 18.61
C GLU A 120 -6.10 -8.38 19.47
N ALA A 121 -7.04 -7.63 18.88
CA ALA A 121 -8.22 -7.16 19.58
C ALA A 121 -9.15 -8.31 19.99
N HIS A 122 -9.36 -9.29 19.11
CA HIS A 122 -10.19 -10.45 19.39
C HIS A 122 -9.62 -11.29 20.54
N GLU A 123 -8.31 -11.53 20.54
CA GLU A 123 -7.68 -12.31 21.61
C GLU A 123 -7.72 -11.56 22.95
N ILE A 124 -7.50 -10.24 22.96
CA ILE A 124 -7.68 -9.40 24.16
C ILE A 124 -9.12 -9.48 24.67
N LEU A 125 -10.11 -9.35 23.78
CA LEU A 125 -11.52 -9.43 24.15
C LEU A 125 -11.84 -10.78 24.79
N ARG A 126 -11.36 -11.88 24.20
CA ARG A 126 -11.63 -13.25 24.65
C ARG A 126 -10.93 -13.58 25.98
N THR A 127 -9.70 -13.11 26.19
CA THR A 127 -8.88 -13.49 27.36
C THR A 127 -8.90 -12.48 28.51
N LYS A 128 -9.11 -11.20 28.22
CA LYS A 128 -8.98 -10.09 29.18
C LYS A 128 -10.24 -9.22 29.28
N GLY A 129 -11.21 -9.42 28.40
CA GLY A 129 -12.48 -8.69 28.37
C GLY A 129 -12.40 -7.30 27.71
N PRO A 130 -13.57 -6.69 27.43
CA PRO A 130 -13.67 -5.50 26.57
C PRO A 130 -13.01 -4.25 27.15
N ARG A 131 -12.90 -4.13 28.48
CA ARG A 131 -12.23 -2.98 29.15
C ARG A 131 -10.74 -2.88 28.85
N ARG A 132 -10.13 -3.92 28.27
CA ARG A 132 -8.70 -3.96 27.92
C ARG A 132 -8.41 -3.65 26.47
N LEU A 133 -9.43 -3.42 25.64
CA LEU A 133 -9.24 -3.01 24.25
C LEU A 133 -8.60 -1.63 24.17
N SER A 134 -7.70 -1.46 23.22
CA SER A 134 -7.06 -0.17 22.95
C SER A 134 -8.09 0.84 22.38
N PRO A 135 -8.07 2.11 22.82
CA PRO A 135 -8.88 3.15 22.17
C PRO A 135 -8.44 3.42 20.72
N PHE A 136 -7.24 2.97 20.33
CA PHE A 136 -6.74 3.06 18.95
C PHE A 136 -7.08 1.84 18.10
N MET A 137 -7.83 0.86 18.63
CA MET A 137 -8.18 -0.35 17.87
C MET A 137 -8.90 -0.02 16.57
N ILE A 138 -9.96 0.79 16.61
CA ILE A 138 -10.70 1.18 15.41
C ILE A 138 -9.82 2.01 14.45
N PRO A 139 -9.10 3.07 14.89
CA PRO A 139 -8.16 3.78 14.02
C PRO A 139 -7.06 2.93 13.37
N ARG A 140 -6.63 1.83 14.01
CA ARG A 140 -5.68 0.88 13.43
C ARG A 140 -6.33 -0.06 12.42
N LEU A 141 -7.64 -0.28 12.52
CA LEU A 141 -8.39 -1.28 11.76
C LEU A 141 -8.81 -0.78 10.37
N ILE A 142 -9.48 0.36 10.33
CA ILE A 142 -10.29 0.77 9.17
C ILE A 142 -9.43 1.22 7.99
N ALA A 143 -9.73 0.72 6.79
CA ALA A 143 -8.93 0.92 5.58
C ALA A 143 -8.68 2.39 5.22
N ASN A 144 -9.67 3.27 5.44
CA ASN A 144 -9.58 4.70 5.14
C ASN A 144 -8.56 5.45 6.01
N LEU A 145 -7.94 4.81 7.01
CA LEU A 145 -6.87 5.42 7.77
C LEU A 145 -5.53 5.40 7.04
N ALA A 146 -5.35 4.59 5.98
CA ALA A 146 -4.21 4.77 5.07
C ALA A 146 -4.19 6.19 4.44
N PRO A 147 -5.21 6.61 3.68
CA PRO A 147 -5.25 7.96 3.10
C PRO A 147 -5.47 9.04 4.16
N GLY A 148 -6.22 8.76 5.23
CA GLY A 148 -6.40 9.67 6.37
C GLY A 148 -5.08 10.03 7.07
N THR A 149 -4.23 9.05 7.37
CA THR A 149 -2.91 9.29 7.96
C THR A 149 -2.00 10.05 7.02
N VAL A 150 -1.99 9.70 5.73
CA VAL A 150 -1.16 10.40 4.74
C VAL A 150 -1.61 11.85 4.62
N SER A 151 -2.91 12.13 4.53
CA SER A 151 -3.46 13.50 4.49
C SER A 151 -3.05 14.33 5.71
N MET A 152 -3.20 13.78 6.93
CA MET A 152 -2.76 14.48 8.16
C MET A 152 -1.25 14.75 8.17
N ARG A 153 -0.46 13.82 7.62
CA ARG A 153 1.00 13.93 7.58
C ARG A 153 1.49 14.94 6.57
N THR A 154 0.87 14.98 5.39
CA THR A 154 1.29 15.84 4.27
C THR A 154 0.58 17.19 4.28
N GLY A 155 -0.45 17.37 5.11
CA GLY A 155 -1.28 18.57 5.10
C GLY A 155 -2.21 18.67 3.89
N ALA A 156 -2.41 17.58 3.14
CA ALA A 156 -3.33 17.53 2.01
C ALA A 156 -4.79 17.62 2.49
N LEU A 157 -5.54 18.60 1.98
CA LEU A 157 -6.92 18.93 2.36
C LEU A 157 -7.94 18.75 1.22
N GLY A 158 -7.49 18.38 0.01
CA GLY A 158 -8.35 18.00 -1.11
C GLY A 158 -9.05 16.64 -0.89
N PRO A 159 -9.57 16.00 -1.95
CA PRO A 159 -10.29 14.72 -1.84
C PRO A 159 -9.49 13.66 -1.07
N ASN A 160 -10.08 13.10 0.00
CA ASN A 160 -9.46 12.08 0.85
C ASN A 160 -10.33 10.84 0.93
N LEU A 161 -9.95 9.78 0.20
CA LEU A 161 -10.78 8.59 -0.04
C LEU A 161 -9.95 7.31 0.06
N GLY A 162 -10.58 6.22 0.53
CA GLY A 162 -9.99 4.89 0.53
C GLY A 162 -10.87 3.89 -0.22
N SER A 163 -10.44 3.47 -1.41
CA SER A 163 -11.13 2.45 -2.20
C SER A 163 -10.85 1.06 -1.65
N VAL A 164 -11.82 0.15 -1.77
CA VAL A 164 -11.68 -1.26 -1.37
C VAL A 164 -12.34 -2.13 -2.44
N SER A 165 -11.53 -2.88 -3.17
CA SER A 165 -11.96 -3.75 -4.28
C SER A 165 -11.02 -4.95 -4.45
N ALA A 166 -10.59 -5.53 -3.32
CA ALA A 166 -9.68 -6.66 -3.24
C ALA A 166 -8.39 -6.42 -4.06
N CYS A 167 -7.99 -7.35 -4.94
CA CYS A 167 -6.75 -7.28 -5.70
C CYS A 167 -6.66 -6.06 -6.63
N ALA A 168 -7.79 -5.49 -7.04
CA ALA A 168 -7.84 -4.32 -7.93
C ALA A 168 -7.70 -2.98 -7.19
N THR A 169 -7.68 -3.00 -5.85
CA THR A 169 -7.76 -1.81 -4.99
C THR A 169 -6.76 -0.72 -5.36
N GLY A 170 -5.47 -1.04 -5.45
CA GLY A 170 -4.46 -0.04 -5.80
C GLY A 170 -4.65 0.55 -7.21
N ALA A 171 -5.08 -0.28 -8.17
CA ALA A 171 -5.30 0.16 -9.55
C ALA A 171 -6.54 1.06 -9.67
N HIS A 172 -7.66 0.69 -9.03
CA HIS A 172 -8.84 1.55 -8.95
C HIS A 172 -8.52 2.86 -8.23
N SER A 173 -7.71 2.82 -7.17
CA SER A 173 -7.28 4.03 -6.47
C SER A 173 -6.52 5.01 -7.37
N VAL A 174 -5.58 4.52 -8.19
CA VAL A 174 -4.87 5.35 -9.18
C VAL A 174 -5.82 5.88 -10.26
N GLY A 175 -6.71 5.04 -10.77
CA GLY A 175 -7.68 5.42 -11.81
C GLY A 175 -8.67 6.49 -11.33
N ASP A 176 -9.27 6.27 -10.16
CA ASP A 176 -10.23 7.21 -9.55
C ASP A 176 -9.55 8.54 -9.22
N ALA A 177 -8.30 8.52 -8.73
CA ALA A 177 -7.51 9.73 -8.49
C ALA A 177 -7.19 10.49 -9.79
N ALA A 178 -6.85 9.79 -10.87
CA ALA A 178 -6.66 10.40 -12.17
C ALA A 178 -7.96 11.04 -12.69
N ARG A 179 -9.13 10.43 -12.44
CA ARG A 179 -10.43 11.02 -12.77
C ARG A 179 -10.71 12.29 -11.97
N LEU A 180 -10.40 12.32 -10.68
CA LEU A 180 -10.55 13.53 -9.85
C LEU A 180 -9.73 14.70 -10.41
N ILE A 181 -8.47 14.45 -10.82
CA ILE A 181 -7.66 15.48 -11.47
C ILE A 181 -8.24 15.88 -12.83
N ALA A 182 -8.65 14.90 -13.65
CA ALA A 182 -9.20 15.16 -14.96
C ALA A 182 -10.51 16.00 -14.91
N MET A 183 -11.33 15.78 -13.88
CA MET A 183 -12.57 16.53 -13.63
C MET A 183 -12.33 17.89 -12.97
N GLY A 184 -11.11 18.15 -12.49
CA GLY A 184 -10.71 19.40 -11.84
C GLY A 184 -11.06 19.48 -10.34
N ASP A 185 -11.30 18.34 -9.69
CA ASP A 185 -11.54 18.25 -8.24
C ASP A 185 -10.23 18.28 -7.42
N ALA A 186 -9.08 18.13 -8.08
CA ALA A 186 -7.74 18.25 -7.49
C ALA A 186 -6.71 18.59 -8.57
N GLU A 187 -5.59 19.19 -8.16
CA GLU A 187 -4.41 19.41 -9.01
C GLU A 187 -3.36 18.32 -8.81
N VAL A 188 -3.31 17.75 -7.61
CA VAL A 188 -2.36 16.71 -7.18
C VAL A 188 -3.11 15.61 -6.44
N MET A 189 -2.76 14.36 -6.69
CA MET A 189 -3.26 13.23 -5.91
C MET A 189 -2.11 12.30 -5.50
N LEU A 190 -2.02 11.99 -4.21
CA LEU A 190 -1.23 10.86 -3.73
C LEU A 190 -2.09 9.61 -3.82
N ALA A 191 -1.81 8.73 -4.79
CA ALA A 191 -2.69 7.62 -5.13
C ALA A 191 -1.99 6.27 -5.17
N GLY A 192 -2.65 5.21 -4.71
CA GLY A 192 -2.09 3.86 -4.78
C GLY A 192 -2.74 2.88 -3.81
N GLY A 193 -1.95 1.98 -3.23
CA GLY A 193 -2.46 1.01 -2.28
C GLY A 193 -1.42 0.47 -1.31
N ALA A 194 -1.90 -0.08 -0.21
CA ALA A 194 -1.08 -0.74 0.80
C ALA A 194 -1.79 -1.98 1.33
N GLU A 195 -1.01 -2.97 1.78
CA GLU A 195 -1.55 -4.18 2.41
C GLU A 195 -0.52 -4.82 3.36
N ALA A 196 -1.00 -5.40 4.46
CA ALA A 196 -0.15 -6.06 5.46
C ALA A 196 -0.85 -7.29 6.07
N THR A 197 -1.27 -8.23 5.22
CA THR A 197 -2.09 -9.39 5.60
C THR A 197 -1.30 -10.66 5.86
N ILE A 198 0.02 -10.56 6.08
CA ILE A 198 0.86 -11.70 6.50
C ILE A 198 0.65 -11.94 7.99
N THR A 199 -0.52 -12.48 8.31
CA THR A 199 -0.98 -12.78 9.67
C THR A 199 -1.58 -14.19 9.71
N PRO A 200 -1.69 -14.83 10.90
CA PRO A 200 -2.36 -16.12 11.05
C PRO A 200 -3.74 -16.20 10.37
N LEU A 201 -4.62 -15.22 10.57
CA LEU A 201 -5.95 -15.21 9.96
C LEU A 201 -5.89 -14.99 8.45
N GLY A 202 -4.98 -14.13 7.98
CA GLY A 202 -4.81 -13.85 6.55
C GLY A 202 -4.33 -15.08 5.79
N VAL A 203 -3.19 -15.65 6.21
CA VAL A 203 -2.62 -16.84 5.59
C VAL A 203 -3.55 -18.04 5.73
N GLY A 204 -4.11 -18.27 6.93
CA GLY A 204 -5.04 -19.37 7.17
C GLY A 204 -6.33 -19.27 6.34
N GLY A 205 -6.91 -18.07 6.22
CA GLY A 205 -8.12 -17.82 5.44
C GLY A 205 -7.92 -18.10 3.94
N PHE A 206 -6.84 -17.56 3.35
CA PHE A 206 -6.52 -17.82 1.95
C PHE A 206 -6.10 -19.28 1.68
N ALA A 207 -5.42 -19.92 2.63
CA ALA A 207 -5.09 -21.34 2.55
C ALA A 207 -6.36 -22.22 2.59
N ALA A 208 -7.34 -21.90 3.43
CA ALA A 208 -8.60 -22.64 3.55
C ALA A 208 -9.41 -22.64 2.24
N MET A 209 -9.36 -21.56 1.46
CA MET A 209 -9.97 -21.50 0.13
C MET A 209 -9.11 -22.12 -0.98
N LYS A 210 -7.95 -22.70 -0.64
CA LYS A 210 -6.98 -23.30 -1.57
C LYS A 210 -6.50 -22.33 -2.66
N ALA A 211 -6.35 -21.05 -2.32
CA ALA A 211 -5.89 -20.03 -3.26
C ALA A 211 -4.37 -19.84 -3.26
N LEU A 212 -3.70 -20.29 -2.20
CA LEU A 212 -2.26 -20.12 -2.00
C LEU A 212 -1.46 -21.30 -2.55
N SER A 213 -0.29 -21.02 -3.12
CA SER A 213 0.72 -22.04 -3.43
C SER A 213 1.16 -22.74 -2.15
N VAL A 214 1.30 -24.08 -2.22
CA VAL A 214 1.71 -24.92 -1.09
C VAL A 214 3.17 -25.39 -1.21
N ARG A 215 3.91 -24.83 -2.17
CA ARG A 215 5.33 -25.13 -2.46
C ARG A 215 6.29 -24.58 -1.42
N ASN A 216 6.19 -25.07 -0.19
CA ASN A 216 6.99 -24.61 0.95
C ASN A 216 8.48 -24.99 0.82
N ASP A 217 8.81 -26.01 0.02
CA ASP A 217 10.15 -26.53 -0.23
C ASP A 217 10.96 -25.68 -1.24
N ASP A 218 10.27 -24.94 -2.11
CA ASP A 218 10.85 -23.98 -3.05
C ASP A 218 10.11 -22.63 -2.99
N PRO A 219 10.32 -21.82 -1.93
CA PRO A 219 9.64 -20.54 -1.76
C PRO A 219 9.93 -19.58 -2.93
N GLN A 220 11.18 -19.53 -3.40
CA GLN A 220 11.58 -18.57 -4.43
C GLN A 220 10.95 -18.90 -5.80
N GLY A 221 10.72 -20.18 -6.09
CA GLY A 221 10.03 -20.62 -7.30
C GLY A 221 8.52 -20.78 -7.15
N ALA A 222 7.92 -20.56 -5.97
CA ALA A 222 6.48 -20.77 -5.74
C ALA A 222 5.59 -19.89 -6.64
N SER A 223 5.89 -18.58 -6.71
CA SER A 223 5.17 -17.67 -7.60
C SER A 223 5.68 -17.80 -9.04
N ARG A 224 4.96 -18.61 -9.84
CA ARG A 224 5.30 -18.92 -11.24
C ARG A 224 4.15 -18.60 -12.21
N PRO A 225 3.81 -17.32 -12.42
CA PRO A 225 2.73 -16.94 -13.33
C PRO A 225 2.89 -17.57 -14.72
N PHE A 226 1.78 -18.06 -15.28
CA PHE A 226 1.69 -18.71 -16.60
C PHE A 226 2.42 -20.06 -16.74
N ASP A 227 3.22 -20.48 -15.75
CA ASP A 227 3.85 -21.79 -15.76
C ASP A 227 2.81 -22.92 -15.65
N LYS A 228 3.11 -24.07 -16.26
CA LYS A 228 2.22 -25.24 -16.26
C LYS A 228 2.01 -25.82 -14.86
N ASP A 229 3.00 -25.67 -13.97
CA ASP A 229 3.04 -26.26 -12.64
C ASP A 229 2.68 -25.24 -11.54
N ARG A 230 2.08 -24.10 -11.91
CA ARG A 230 1.54 -23.13 -10.94
C ARG A 230 0.38 -23.73 -10.14
N ASP A 231 0.36 -23.50 -8.84
CA ASP A 231 -0.59 -24.14 -7.90
C ASP A 231 -1.33 -23.13 -6.99
N GLY A 232 -1.08 -21.84 -7.13
CA GLY A 232 -1.75 -20.77 -6.38
C GLY A 232 -0.95 -19.48 -6.41
N PHE A 233 -1.46 -18.41 -5.81
CA PHE A 233 -0.67 -17.19 -5.61
C PHE A 233 0.16 -17.28 -4.31
N VAL A 234 1.13 -16.39 -4.15
CA VAL A 234 1.87 -16.25 -2.88
C VAL A 234 1.48 -14.92 -2.24
N CYS A 235 0.99 -14.95 -1.00
CA CYS A 235 0.68 -13.73 -0.26
C CYS A 235 1.92 -12.86 -0.09
N ALA A 236 1.75 -11.55 -0.22
CA ALA A 236 2.79 -10.57 0.05
C ALA A 236 2.21 -9.34 0.75
N GLU A 237 3.09 -8.55 1.35
CA GLU A 237 2.76 -7.25 1.96
C GLU A 237 3.59 -6.12 1.34
N GLY A 238 3.14 -4.87 1.50
CA GLY A 238 3.84 -3.70 1.02
C GLY A 238 2.92 -2.50 0.75
N ALA A 239 3.46 -1.50 0.07
CA ALA A 239 2.71 -0.35 -0.42
C ALA A 239 3.33 0.24 -1.69
N ALA A 240 2.49 0.86 -2.51
CA ALA A 240 2.89 1.69 -3.62
C ALA A 240 2.04 2.97 -3.62
N VAL A 241 2.71 4.12 -3.67
CA VAL A 241 2.06 5.43 -3.80
C VAL A 241 2.69 6.18 -4.97
N LEU A 242 1.84 6.73 -5.83
CA LEU A 242 2.19 7.59 -6.93
C LEU A 242 1.78 9.03 -6.60
N VAL A 243 2.57 10.00 -7.04
CA VAL A 243 2.13 11.38 -7.14
C VAL A 243 1.62 11.59 -8.55
N LEU A 244 0.32 11.83 -8.67
CA LEU A 244 -0.36 12.22 -9.89
C LEU A 244 -0.52 13.73 -9.91
N GLU A 245 -0.26 14.38 -11.04
CA GLU A 245 -0.42 15.81 -11.22
C GLU A 245 -1.11 16.14 -12.55
N GLU A 246 -1.81 17.26 -12.58
CA GLU A 246 -2.19 17.87 -13.86
C GLU A 246 -0.93 18.29 -14.65
N LEU A 247 -0.94 18.02 -15.96
CA LEU A 247 0.22 18.18 -16.84
C LEU A 247 0.76 19.62 -16.90
N GLY A 248 -0.11 20.62 -17.01
CA GLY A 248 0.23 22.04 -17.01
C GLY A 248 0.92 22.45 -15.71
N ARG A 249 0.39 22.06 -14.55
CA ARG A 249 1.00 22.26 -13.24
C ARG A 249 2.38 21.60 -13.15
N ALA A 250 2.47 20.32 -13.52
CA ALA A 250 3.73 19.57 -13.49
C ALA A 250 4.80 20.25 -14.36
N LYS A 251 4.42 20.73 -15.56
CA LYS A 251 5.31 21.50 -16.44
C LYS A 251 5.71 22.85 -15.86
N ALA A 252 4.77 23.58 -15.27
CA ALA A 252 5.04 24.91 -14.71
C ALA A 252 6.11 24.90 -13.62
N ARG A 253 6.17 23.83 -12.82
CA ARG A 253 7.21 23.63 -11.80
C ARG A 253 8.44 22.86 -12.28
N GLY A 254 8.53 22.49 -13.56
CA GLY A 254 9.65 21.73 -14.12
C GLY A 254 9.78 20.30 -13.57
N ALA A 255 8.65 19.66 -13.23
CA ALA A 255 8.65 18.32 -12.67
C ALA A 255 9.25 17.28 -13.64
N ARG A 256 9.93 16.27 -13.08
CA ARG A 256 10.17 15.03 -13.82
C ARG A 256 8.83 14.34 -14.07
N ILE A 257 8.60 13.89 -15.29
CA ILE A 257 7.41 13.13 -15.68
C ILE A 257 7.85 11.72 -16.05
N TYR A 258 7.33 10.71 -15.35
CA TYR A 258 7.59 9.30 -15.65
C TYR A 258 6.75 8.82 -16.83
N ALA A 259 5.45 9.11 -16.78
CA ALA A 259 4.47 8.70 -17.77
C ALA A 259 3.18 9.52 -17.64
N GLU A 260 2.34 9.43 -18.66
CA GLU A 260 0.96 9.94 -18.64
C GLU A 260 -0.01 8.80 -18.31
N VAL A 261 -1.02 9.09 -17.48
CA VAL A 261 -2.14 8.17 -17.23
C VAL A 261 -3.17 8.36 -18.36
N ALA A 262 -3.03 7.58 -19.42
CA ALA A 262 -3.80 7.76 -20.65
C ALA A 262 -5.13 6.98 -20.71
N GLY A 263 -5.49 6.19 -19.68
CA GLY A 263 -6.74 5.45 -19.67
C GLY A 263 -7.09 4.76 -18.34
N TYR A 264 -8.38 4.76 -18.03
CA TYR A 264 -9.04 4.05 -16.93
C TYR A 264 -10.56 3.94 -17.16
#